data_AF-A0A6N9AEF8-F1
#
_entry.id   AF-A0A6N9AEF8-F1
#
_cell.length_a   1.000
_cell.length_b   1.000
_cell.length_c   1.000
_cell.angle_alpha   90.00
_cell.angle_beta   90.00
_cell.angle_gamma   90.00
#
_symmetry.space_group_name_H-M   'P 1'
#
loop_
_entity.id
_entity.type
_entity.pdbx_description
1 polymer ?
#
loop_
_entity_poly.entity_id
_entity_poly.type
_entity_poly.pdbx_seq_one_letter_code
_entity_poly.pdbx_strand_id
1 'polypeptide(L)'
;MRSTIIRGFVLLALVSTQACRLDEKVQEALKAAVVVALDSLAEELTAERPTDADAYTERLRVYLEAHPMFYGAAVALLDEAGAVTTSLYVYRTADGYQVLDLAQPDYNIDGQDWITMPLAAKAGVWTPPYFDAGGGEIWMITRSVPVLESGNVFAIVTTDLPVDAPGQ
;
A
#
# COMPACT_ATOMS: atom_id res chain seq x y z
N MET A 1 -21.42 50.05 -35.62
CA MET A 1 -21.48 50.13 -34.13
C MET A 1 -21.03 48.78 -33.57
N ARG A 2 -20.29 48.81 -32.47
CA ARG A 2 -19.30 47.84 -31.95
C ARG A 2 -19.71 46.35 -31.84
N SER A 3 -18.71 45.53 -32.19
CA SER A 3 -18.39 44.16 -31.75
C SER A 3 -18.53 43.93 -30.24
N THR A 4 -18.89 42.71 -29.81
CA THR A 4 -18.02 41.87 -28.95
C THR A 4 -18.56 40.42 -28.91
N ILE A 5 -17.73 39.51 -29.39
CA ILE A 5 -17.84 38.05 -29.38
C ILE A 5 -16.95 37.53 -28.24
N ILE A 6 -17.48 36.56 -27.48
CA ILE A 6 -16.82 35.47 -26.73
C ILE A 6 -15.74 35.84 -25.69
N ARG A 7 -16.11 35.76 -24.41
CA ARG A 7 -15.20 35.47 -23.29
C ARG A 7 -15.93 34.54 -22.30
N GLY A 8 -15.70 33.23 -22.40
CA GLY A 8 -16.35 32.29 -21.47
C GLY A 8 -15.77 30.87 -21.40
N PHE A 9 -14.81 30.48 -22.25
CA PHE A 9 -14.36 29.08 -22.35
C PHE A 9 -12.93 28.79 -21.86
N VAL A 10 -12.15 29.80 -21.47
CA VAL A 10 -10.72 29.60 -21.13
C VAL A 10 -10.48 29.31 -19.64
N LEU A 11 -11.43 29.60 -18.76
CA LEU A 11 -11.22 29.48 -17.30
C LEU A 11 -11.37 28.05 -16.75
N LEU A 12 -12.19 27.20 -17.37
CA LEU A 12 -12.49 25.86 -16.84
C LEU A 12 -11.33 24.86 -17.04
N ALA A 13 -10.62 24.93 -18.17
CA ALA A 13 -9.51 24.03 -18.50
C ALA A 13 -8.24 24.29 -17.68
N LEU A 14 -7.99 25.56 -17.28
CA LEU A 14 -6.84 25.94 -16.44
C LEU A 14 -7.00 25.48 -14.98
N VAL A 15 -8.24 25.40 -14.48
CA VAL A 15 -8.51 24.95 -13.10
C VAL A 15 -8.38 23.43 -12.97
N SER A 16 -8.90 22.67 -13.96
CA SER A 16 -8.78 21.20 -13.97
C SER A 16 -7.32 20.72 -14.06
N THR A 17 -6.48 21.38 -14.86
CA THR A 17 -5.06 21.02 -15.00
C THR A 17 -4.23 21.35 -13.75
N GLN A 18 -4.58 22.41 -13.01
CA GLN A 18 -3.93 22.73 -11.73
C GLN A 18 -4.32 21.78 -10.60
N ALA A 19 -5.59 21.36 -10.53
CA ALA A 19 -6.08 20.39 -9.54
C ALA A 19 -5.43 19.01 -9.76
N CYS A 20 -5.51 18.46 -10.98
CA CYS A 20 -4.89 17.18 -11.33
C CYS A 20 -3.38 17.17 -11.02
N ARG A 21 -2.66 18.26 -11.36
CA ARG A 21 -1.23 18.38 -11.04
C ARG A 21 -0.95 18.46 -9.53
N LEU A 22 -1.85 19.01 -8.75
CA LEU A 22 -1.72 19.04 -7.29
C LEU A 22 -1.90 17.63 -6.72
N ASP A 23 -2.90 16.90 -7.22
CA ASP A 23 -3.17 15.51 -6.82
C ASP A 23 -2.01 14.58 -7.17
N GLU A 24 -1.44 14.69 -8.38
CA GLU A 24 -0.24 13.94 -8.78
C GLU A 24 0.95 14.24 -7.85
N LYS A 25 1.18 15.51 -7.50
CA LYS A 25 2.27 15.88 -6.59
C LYS A 25 2.06 15.36 -5.17
N VAL A 26 0.82 15.40 -4.69
CA VAL A 26 0.46 14.86 -3.38
C VAL A 26 0.65 13.34 -3.38
N GLN A 27 0.21 12.65 -4.43
CA GLN A 27 0.39 11.20 -4.58
C GLN A 27 1.87 10.81 -4.64
N GLU A 28 2.70 11.51 -5.39
CA GLU A 28 4.14 11.23 -5.41
C GLU A 28 4.82 11.51 -4.06
N ALA A 29 4.40 12.56 -3.34
CA ALA A 29 4.89 12.83 -1.99
C ALA A 29 4.45 11.73 -0.99
N LEU A 30 3.22 11.24 -1.09
CA LEU A 30 2.71 10.13 -0.29
C LEU A 30 3.47 8.85 -0.58
N LYS A 31 3.71 8.52 -1.86
CA LYS A 31 4.52 7.37 -2.24
C LYS A 31 5.93 7.46 -1.68
N ALA A 32 6.57 8.63 -1.74
CA ALA A 32 7.89 8.84 -1.13
C ALA A 32 7.87 8.65 0.40
N ALA A 33 6.83 9.14 1.07
CA ALA A 33 6.64 8.93 2.51
C ALA A 33 6.44 7.45 2.87
N VAL A 34 5.67 6.72 2.07
CA VAL A 34 5.49 5.27 2.22
C VAL A 34 6.82 4.53 2.10
N VAL A 35 7.65 4.88 1.11
CA VAL A 35 8.98 4.25 0.96
C VAL A 35 9.79 4.38 2.24
N VAL A 36 9.93 5.60 2.74
CA VAL A 36 10.73 5.85 3.96
C VAL A 36 10.15 5.09 5.16
N ALA A 37 8.84 5.21 5.38
CA ALA A 37 8.20 4.62 6.54
C ALA A 37 8.22 3.08 6.52
N LEU A 38 7.95 2.47 5.36
CA LEU A 38 7.90 1.02 5.22
C LEU A 38 9.28 0.39 5.26
N ASP A 39 10.30 1.04 4.68
CA ASP A 39 11.68 0.58 4.79
C ASP A 39 12.13 0.60 6.27
N SER A 40 11.76 1.62 7.05
CA SER A 40 12.00 1.64 8.50
C SER A 40 11.26 0.50 9.24
N LEU A 41 10.00 0.23 8.92
CA LEU A 41 9.27 -0.90 9.52
C LEU A 41 9.94 -2.25 9.20
N ALA A 42 10.44 -2.43 7.97
CA ALA A 42 11.17 -3.65 7.59
C ALA A 42 12.48 -3.79 8.39
N GLU A 43 13.22 -2.70 8.60
CA GLU A 43 14.42 -2.70 9.43
C GLU A 43 14.10 -3.05 10.90
N GLU A 44 13.03 -2.48 11.46
CA GLU A 44 12.58 -2.78 12.82
C GLU A 44 12.22 -4.26 13.01
N LEU A 45 11.47 -4.85 12.07
CA LEU A 45 11.11 -6.28 12.11
C LEU A 45 12.31 -7.20 11.91
N THR A 46 13.34 -6.73 11.17
CA THR A 46 14.61 -7.45 11.04
C THR A 46 15.40 -7.42 12.36
N ALA A 47 15.39 -6.28 13.06
CA ALA A 47 16.11 -6.10 14.32
C ALA A 47 15.44 -6.86 15.48
N GLU A 48 14.12 -6.86 15.53
CA GLU A 48 13.33 -7.54 16.56
C GLU A 48 12.12 -8.21 15.93
N ARG A 49 12.28 -9.51 15.63
CA ARG A 49 11.22 -10.33 15.04
C ARG A 49 10.15 -10.68 16.09
N PRO A 50 8.88 -10.27 15.89
CA PRO A 50 7.79 -10.70 16.77
C PRO A 50 7.57 -12.22 16.74
N THR A 51 7.13 -12.77 17.87
CA THR A 51 6.95 -14.23 18.06
C THR A 51 5.55 -14.74 17.77
N ASP A 52 4.55 -13.85 17.69
CA ASP A 52 3.15 -14.20 17.53
C ASP A 52 2.39 -13.16 16.70
N ALA A 53 1.19 -13.55 16.25
CA ALA A 53 0.36 -12.75 15.35
C ALA A 53 -0.14 -11.44 15.98
N ASP A 54 -0.41 -11.43 17.29
CA ASP A 54 -0.89 -10.24 17.99
C ASP A 54 0.20 -9.16 18.01
N ALA A 55 1.46 -9.56 18.24
CA ALA A 55 2.59 -8.65 18.22
C ALA A 55 2.85 -8.06 16.81
N TYR A 56 2.71 -8.86 15.73
CA TYR A 56 2.78 -8.31 14.36
C TYR A 56 1.63 -7.34 14.08
N THR A 57 0.41 -7.71 14.45
CA THR A 57 -0.79 -6.88 14.27
C THR A 57 -0.62 -5.54 14.98
N GLU A 58 -0.09 -5.55 16.19
CA GLU A 58 0.18 -4.35 16.98
C GLU A 58 1.27 -3.46 16.33
N ARG A 59 2.33 -4.05 15.76
CA ARG A 59 3.34 -3.29 14.99
C ARG A 59 2.69 -2.58 13.80
N LEU A 60 1.82 -3.26 13.05
CA LEU A 60 1.09 -2.66 11.94
C LEU A 60 0.12 -1.56 12.40
N ARG A 61 -0.57 -1.75 13.53
CA ARG A 61 -1.45 -0.73 14.11
C ARG A 61 -0.68 0.54 14.48
N VAL A 62 0.43 0.41 15.21
CA VAL A 62 1.30 1.54 15.59
C VAL A 62 1.87 2.23 14.35
N TYR A 63 2.34 1.45 13.37
CA TYR A 63 2.80 1.95 12.09
C TYR A 63 1.74 2.81 11.40
N LEU A 64 0.50 2.32 11.30
CA LEU A 64 -0.58 3.08 10.70
C LEU A 64 -0.91 4.32 11.54
N GLU A 65 -0.99 4.24 12.86
CA GLU A 65 -1.27 5.40 13.73
C GLU A 65 -0.31 6.57 13.52
N ALA A 66 0.98 6.28 13.31
CA ALA A 66 1.99 7.29 12.99
C ALA A 66 1.81 7.92 11.59
N HIS A 67 1.05 7.27 10.69
CA HIS A 67 0.88 7.67 9.29
C HIS A 67 -0.62 7.74 8.89
N PRO A 68 -1.31 8.86 9.20
CA PRO A 68 -2.75 9.02 8.97
C PRO A 68 -3.20 8.87 7.51
N MET A 69 -2.29 9.06 6.54
CA MET A 69 -2.60 8.99 5.12
C MET A 69 -2.48 7.57 4.52
N PHE A 70 -1.96 6.61 5.28
CA PHE A 70 -1.83 5.22 4.81
C PHE A 70 -3.14 4.48 5.10
N TYR A 71 -3.63 3.76 4.09
CA TYR A 71 -4.92 3.09 4.18
C TYR A 71 -4.85 1.82 5.03
N GLY A 72 -3.89 0.96 4.71
CA GLY A 72 -3.66 -0.32 5.35
C GLY A 72 -2.22 -0.76 5.17
N ALA A 73 -1.87 -1.82 5.90
CA ALA A 73 -0.56 -2.43 5.87
C ALA A 73 -0.68 -3.92 6.18
N ALA A 74 0.14 -4.75 5.52
CA ALA A 74 0.19 -6.18 5.77
C ALA A 74 1.59 -6.65 6.20
N VAL A 75 1.62 -7.78 6.90
CA VAL A 75 2.78 -8.66 7.05
C VAL A 75 2.40 -10.04 6.51
N ALA A 76 3.05 -10.47 5.44
CA ALA A 76 2.98 -11.83 4.94
C ALA A 76 4.24 -12.60 5.37
N LEU A 77 4.08 -13.59 6.26
CA LEU A 77 5.16 -14.44 6.75
C LEU A 77 5.41 -15.60 5.78
N LEU A 78 6.67 -15.86 5.46
CA LEU A 78 7.09 -16.84 4.46
C LEU A 78 7.77 -18.04 5.13
N ASP A 79 7.58 -19.22 4.53
CA ASP A 79 8.45 -20.37 4.79
C ASP A 79 9.76 -20.29 3.98
N GLU A 80 10.63 -21.30 4.14
CA GLU A 80 11.92 -21.35 3.42
C GLU A 80 11.76 -21.51 1.90
N ALA A 81 10.61 -21.99 1.42
CA ALA A 81 10.30 -22.10 -0.01
C ALA A 81 9.73 -20.79 -0.58
N GLY A 82 9.46 -19.80 0.27
CA GLY A 82 8.86 -18.52 -0.11
C GLY A 82 7.33 -18.57 -0.24
N ALA A 83 6.67 -19.60 0.31
CA ALA A 83 5.22 -19.68 0.37
C ALA A 83 4.69 -18.92 1.59
N VAL A 84 3.58 -18.21 1.44
CA VAL A 84 2.95 -17.46 2.53
C VAL A 84 2.27 -18.42 3.50
N THR A 85 2.69 -18.37 4.76
CA THR A 85 2.14 -19.18 5.86
C THR A 85 1.11 -18.43 6.69
N THR A 86 1.20 -17.11 6.73
CA THR A 86 0.28 -16.21 7.44
C THR A 86 0.32 -14.85 6.76
N SER A 87 -0.82 -14.18 6.59
CA SER A 87 -0.87 -12.84 6.02
C SER A 87 -1.76 -11.92 6.82
N LEU A 88 -1.19 -11.24 7.82
CA LEU A 88 -1.93 -10.35 8.69
C LEU A 88 -2.07 -8.98 8.02
N TYR A 89 -3.30 -8.55 7.82
CA TYR A 89 -3.64 -7.27 7.22
C TYR A 89 -4.39 -6.38 8.19
N VAL A 90 -3.90 -5.16 8.38
CA VAL A 90 -4.56 -4.13 9.20
C VAL A 90 -4.91 -2.95 8.32
N TYR A 91 -6.16 -2.49 8.38
CA TYR A 91 -6.61 -1.35 7.60
C TYR A 91 -7.60 -0.48 8.35
N ARG A 92 -7.70 0.77 7.91
CA ARG A 92 -8.57 1.78 8.52
C ARG A 92 -10.02 1.57 8.13
N THR A 93 -10.89 1.81 9.10
CA THR A 93 -12.34 1.89 8.92
C THR A 93 -12.88 3.12 9.66
N ALA A 94 -14.16 3.43 9.49
CA ALA A 94 -14.80 4.52 10.23
C ALA A 94 -14.77 4.32 11.75
N ASP A 95 -14.70 3.07 12.21
CA ASP A 95 -14.75 2.69 13.63
C ASP A 95 -13.36 2.39 14.23
N GLY A 96 -12.28 2.62 13.48
CA GLY A 96 -10.90 2.36 13.93
C GLY A 96 -10.14 1.48 12.94
N TYR A 97 -9.61 0.36 13.42
CA TYR A 97 -8.85 -0.59 12.60
C TYR A 97 -9.55 -1.95 12.56
N GLN A 98 -9.51 -2.60 11.39
CA GLN A 98 -9.87 -4.00 11.25
C GLN A 98 -8.63 -4.84 10.94
N VAL A 99 -8.70 -6.11 11.31
CA VAL A 99 -7.63 -7.09 11.12
C VAL A 99 -8.20 -8.27 10.36
N LEU A 100 -7.50 -8.69 9.30
CA LEU A 100 -7.82 -9.87 8.50
C LEU A 100 -6.59 -10.75 8.37
N ASP A 101 -6.80 -12.06 8.27
CA ASP A 101 -5.77 -12.97 7.76
C ASP A 101 -6.09 -13.28 6.30
N LEU A 102 -5.28 -12.76 5.37
CA LEU A 102 -5.44 -12.90 3.92
C LEU A 102 -4.91 -14.23 3.38
N ALA A 103 -4.29 -15.09 4.21
CA ALA A 103 -3.86 -16.42 3.81
C ALA A 103 -5.03 -17.43 3.68
N GLN A 104 -6.23 -16.94 3.34
CA GLN A 104 -7.41 -17.78 3.08
C GLN A 104 -7.30 -18.42 1.69
N PRO A 105 -7.82 -19.65 1.50
CA PRO A 105 -7.75 -20.35 0.21
C PRO A 105 -8.32 -19.54 -0.97
N ASP A 106 -9.39 -18.77 -0.74
CA ASP A 106 -10.13 -18.08 -1.81
C ASP A 106 -9.43 -16.81 -2.30
N TYR A 107 -8.47 -16.25 -1.54
CA TYR A 107 -7.74 -15.04 -1.92
C TYR A 107 -6.50 -15.33 -2.78
N ASN A 108 -6.03 -16.60 -2.82
CA ASN A 108 -4.86 -17.02 -3.59
C ASN A 108 -3.62 -16.14 -3.33
N ILE A 109 -3.24 -16.03 -2.05
CA ILE A 109 -2.22 -15.12 -1.54
C ILE A 109 -0.87 -15.20 -2.29
N ASP A 110 -0.38 -16.40 -2.59
CA ASP A 110 0.91 -16.61 -3.27
C ASP A 110 0.89 -16.13 -4.73
N GLY A 111 -0.30 -15.91 -5.32
CA GLY A 111 -0.47 -15.41 -6.67
C GLY A 111 -0.58 -13.90 -6.77
N GLN A 112 -0.60 -13.17 -5.65
CA GLN A 112 -0.80 -11.73 -5.65
C GLN A 112 0.46 -10.99 -6.11
N ASP A 113 0.29 -9.92 -6.90
CA ASP A 113 1.41 -9.12 -7.41
C ASP A 113 2.24 -8.50 -6.27
N TRP A 114 1.57 -8.07 -5.19
CA TRP A 114 2.23 -7.53 -4.00
C TRP A 114 3.02 -8.58 -3.20
N ILE A 115 2.86 -9.88 -3.49
CA ILE A 115 3.74 -10.97 -3.01
C ILE A 115 4.80 -11.32 -4.04
N THR A 116 4.39 -11.59 -5.28
CA THR A 116 5.28 -12.17 -6.30
C THR A 116 6.33 -11.18 -6.82
N MET A 117 5.97 -9.91 -7.01
CA MET A 117 6.88 -8.87 -7.51
C MET A 117 8.07 -8.59 -6.58
N PRO A 118 7.89 -8.34 -5.26
CA PRO A 118 9.01 -8.09 -4.35
C PRO A 118 9.93 -9.32 -4.18
N LEU A 119 9.38 -10.54 -4.23
CA LEU A 119 10.17 -11.77 -4.20
C LEU A 119 11.06 -11.92 -5.44
N ALA A 120 10.51 -11.65 -6.62
CA ALA A 120 11.25 -11.69 -7.87
C ALA A 120 12.33 -10.59 -7.94
N ALA A 121 12.00 -9.37 -7.50
CA ALA A 121 12.91 -8.22 -7.53
C ALA A 121 13.96 -8.24 -6.42
N LYS A 122 13.68 -8.92 -5.29
CA LYS A 122 14.46 -8.86 -4.03
C LYS A 122 14.68 -7.42 -3.53
N ALA A 123 13.68 -6.57 -3.75
CA ALA A 123 13.72 -5.16 -3.43
C ALA A 123 12.31 -4.61 -3.23
N GLY A 124 12.21 -3.41 -2.65
CA GLY A 124 10.94 -2.71 -2.50
C GLY A 124 10.33 -2.33 -3.86
N VAL A 125 9.07 -2.71 -4.10
CA VAL A 125 8.36 -2.48 -5.37
C VAL A 125 6.94 -1.98 -5.15
N TRP A 126 6.44 -1.21 -6.11
CA TRP A 126 5.04 -0.81 -6.18
C TRP A 126 4.29 -1.72 -7.16
N THR A 127 3.09 -2.15 -6.81
CA THR A 127 2.17 -2.75 -7.77
C THR A 127 1.62 -1.69 -8.75
N PRO A 128 1.15 -2.10 -9.94
CA PRO A 128 0.13 -1.33 -10.65
C PRO A 128 -1.16 -1.18 -9.80
N PRO A 129 -2.07 -0.25 -10.16
CA PRO A 129 -3.39 -0.17 -9.54
C PRO A 129 -4.19 -1.47 -9.68
N TYR A 130 -4.81 -1.91 -8.60
CA TYR A 130 -5.69 -3.09 -8.56
C TYR A 130 -6.84 -2.88 -7.58
N PHE A 131 -7.89 -3.70 -7.69
CA PHE A 131 -8.98 -3.73 -6.74
C PHE A 131 -8.77 -4.89 -5.76
N ASP A 132 -8.69 -4.57 -4.46
CA ASP A 132 -8.36 -5.55 -3.42
C ASP A 132 -9.60 -6.28 -2.89
N ALA A 133 -10.21 -7.11 -3.75
CA ALA A 133 -11.36 -7.92 -3.40
C ALA A 133 -10.98 -9.01 -2.37
N GLY A 134 -11.74 -9.11 -1.29
CA GLY A 134 -11.46 -10.02 -0.17
C GLY A 134 -10.45 -9.48 0.85
N GLY A 135 -9.87 -8.29 0.60
CA GLY A 135 -9.03 -7.54 1.52
C GLY A 135 -9.68 -6.21 1.91
N GLY A 136 -9.10 -5.10 1.46
CA GLY A 136 -9.54 -3.74 1.74
C GLY A 136 -10.77 -3.25 0.96
N GLU A 137 -11.22 -3.96 -0.08
CA GLU A 137 -12.43 -3.62 -0.87
C GLU A 137 -12.38 -2.21 -1.50
N ILE A 138 -11.17 -1.76 -1.89
CA ILE A 138 -10.95 -0.49 -2.58
C ILE A 138 -10.00 -0.66 -3.77
N TRP A 139 -9.97 0.34 -4.65
CA TRP A 139 -8.89 0.51 -5.62
C TRP A 139 -7.66 1.09 -4.91
N MET A 140 -6.52 0.43 -5.08
CA MET A 140 -5.28 0.81 -4.41
C MET A 140 -4.04 0.54 -5.26
N ILE A 141 -2.93 1.12 -4.82
CA ILE A 141 -1.57 0.65 -5.11
C ILE A 141 -0.91 0.22 -3.82
N THR A 142 -0.08 -0.82 -3.89
CA THR A 142 0.58 -1.38 -2.72
C THR A 142 2.09 -1.29 -2.91
N ARG A 143 2.77 -0.68 -1.94
CA ARG A 143 4.22 -0.80 -1.81
C ARG A 143 4.50 -2.06 -1.02
N SER A 144 5.39 -2.90 -1.53
CA SER A 144 5.81 -4.13 -0.86
C SER A 144 7.32 -4.12 -0.66
N VAL A 145 7.80 -4.52 0.51
CA VAL A 145 9.23 -4.59 0.85
C VAL A 145 9.54 -5.95 1.48
N PRO A 146 10.50 -6.72 0.92
CA PRO A 146 10.99 -7.93 1.56
C PRO A 146 11.70 -7.61 2.88
N VAL A 147 11.42 -8.39 3.93
CA VAL A 147 12.11 -8.34 5.23
C VAL A 147 13.06 -9.52 5.31
N LEU A 148 14.34 -9.24 5.60
CA LEU A 148 15.41 -10.23 5.51
C LEU A 148 15.98 -10.56 6.89
N GLU A 149 16.20 -11.84 7.16
CA GLU A 149 16.94 -12.32 8.32
C GLU A 149 18.08 -13.21 7.83
N SER A 150 19.33 -12.83 8.14
CA SER A 150 20.53 -13.56 7.71
C SER A 150 20.58 -13.83 6.19
N GLY A 151 20.04 -12.92 5.38
CA GLY A 151 20.02 -12.99 3.91
C GLY A 151 18.84 -13.77 3.29
N ASN A 152 17.96 -14.34 4.12
CA ASN A 152 16.73 -14.99 3.66
C ASN A 152 15.53 -14.09 3.90
N VAL A 153 14.61 -14.01 2.93
CA VAL A 153 13.36 -13.27 3.13
C VAL A 153 12.43 -14.13 3.99
N PHE A 154 12.05 -13.62 5.16
CA PHE A 154 11.10 -14.32 6.05
C PHE A 154 9.71 -13.66 6.06
N ALA A 155 9.61 -12.43 5.56
CA ALA A 155 8.34 -11.73 5.44
C ALA A 155 8.33 -10.73 4.28
N ILE A 156 7.14 -10.34 3.87
CA ILE A 156 6.89 -9.17 3.02
C ILE A 156 6.00 -8.23 3.83
N VAL A 157 6.44 -6.98 3.99
CA VAL A 157 5.62 -5.92 4.56
C VAL A 157 5.04 -5.05 3.46
N THR A 158 3.83 -4.54 3.68
CA THR A 158 3.18 -3.68 2.70
C THR A 158 2.58 -2.42 3.31
N THR A 159 2.36 -1.43 2.44
CA THR A 159 1.54 -0.25 2.72
C THR A 159 0.69 0.09 1.51
N ASP A 160 -0.59 0.32 1.74
CA ASP A 160 -1.57 0.62 0.71
C ASP A 160 -1.91 2.11 0.65
N LEU A 161 -2.01 2.61 -0.58
CA LEU A 161 -2.55 3.93 -0.87
C LEU A 161 -3.80 3.79 -1.76
N PRO A 162 -4.91 4.47 -1.41
CA PRO A 162 -6.11 4.46 -2.23
C PRO A 162 -5.86 5.24 -3.52
N VAL A 163 -6.40 4.73 -4.62
CA VAL A 163 -6.38 5.38 -5.93
C VAL A 163 -7.76 5.31 -6.57
N ASP A 164 -7.99 6.14 -7.58
CA ASP A 164 -9.21 6.04 -8.38
C ASP A 164 -9.20 4.79 -9.27
N ALA A 165 -10.39 4.34 -9.63
CA ALA A 165 -10.53 3.24 -10.58
C ALA A 165 -9.88 3.60 -11.93
N PRO A 166 -9.08 2.70 -12.54
CA PRO A 166 -8.48 2.97 -13.84
C PRO A 166 -9.53 3.30 -14.90
N GLY A 167 -9.31 4.40 -15.62
CA GLY A 167 -10.16 4.81 -16.74
C GLY A 167 -11.41 5.62 -16.37
N GLN A 168 -11.49 6.15 -15.15
CA GLN A 168 -12.43 7.23 -14.78
C GLN A 168 -11.85 8.62 -15.04
#